data_AF-A0A176S359-F1
#
_entry.id   AF-A0A176S359-F1
#
_cell.length_a   1.000
_cell.length_b   1.000
_cell.length_c   1.000
_cell.angle_alpha   90.00
_cell.angle_beta   90.00
_cell.angle_gamma   90.00
#
_symmetry.space_group_name_H-M   'P 1'
#
loop_
_entity.id
_entity.type
_entity.pdbx_description
1 polymer ?
#
loop_
_entity_poly.entity_id
_entity_poly.type
_entity_poly.pdbx_seq_one_letter_code
_entity_poly.pdbx_strand_id
1 'polypeptide(L)' 'MFGAPKIRDKSMWASRIAQGMDILINHSINGFNAMPAKGGNANLSDEEIKNAVAFMVSQSQ' A
#
# COMPACT_ATOMS: atom_id res chain seq x y z
N MET A 1 -6.18 -5.59 12.40
CA MET A 1 -5.48 -4.61 11.55
C MET A 1 -5.42 -3.27 12.28
N PHE A 2 -4.55 -3.14 13.28
CA PHE A 2 -4.34 -1.85 13.95
C PHE A 2 -3.25 -1.08 13.18
N GLY A 3 -3.50 0.19 12.86
CA GLY A 3 -2.46 1.08 12.29
C GLY A 3 -2.30 1.07 10.77
N ALA A 4 -3.26 0.55 9.99
CA ALA A 4 -3.24 0.73 8.54
C ALA A 4 -3.35 2.22 8.18
N PRO A 5 -2.57 2.73 7.21
CA PRO A 5 -2.62 4.14 6.83
C PRO A 5 -3.96 4.50 6.19
N LYS A 6 -4.64 5.51 6.75
CA LYS A 6 -5.91 5.98 6.20
C LYS A 6 -5.66 6.69 4.87
N ILE A 7 -6.39 6.31 3.83
CA ILE A 7 -6.35 7.01 2.53
C ILE A 7 -6.76 8.48 2.75
N ARG A 8 -6.11 9.42 2.05
CA ARG A 8 -6.23 10.89 2.20
C ARG A 8 -5.58 11.47 3.46
N ASP A 9 -4.98 10.66 4.33
CA ASP A 9 -4.19 11.17 5.44
C ASP A 9 -2.74 11.45 4.99
N LYS A 10 -2.50 12.65 4.49
CA LYS A 10 -1.17 13.05 3.99
C LYS A 10 -0.05 12.82 5.01
N SER A 11 -0.34 12.98 6.31
CA SER A 11 0.66 12.81 7.37
C SER A 11 1.11 11.36 7.50
N MET A 12 0.17 10.41 7.37
CA MET A 12 0.47 8.98 7.40
C MET A 12 1.14 8.47 6.12
N TRP A 13 0.95 9.17 4.99
CA TRP A 13 1.43 8.76 3.67
C TRP A 13 2.75 9.43 3.26
N ALA A 14 3.11 10.60 3.80
CA ALA A 14 4.31 11.34 3.39
C ALA A 14 5.61 10.49 3.48
N SER A 15 5.87 9.86 4.62
CA SER A 15 7.06 9.01 4.82
C SER A 15 7.01 7.69 4.04
N ARG A 16 5.82 7.26 3.60
CA ARG A 16 5.61 6.06 2.80
C ARG A 16 5.87 6.35 1.32
N ILE A 17 5.29 7.44 0.82
CA ILE A 17 5.51 7.91 -0.55
C ILE A 17 7.00 8.21 -0.78
N ALA A 18 7.70 8.75 0.23
CA ALA A 18 9.14 9.00 0.17
C ALA A 18 10.00 7.73 -0.02
N GLN A 19 9.48 6.53 0.29
CA GLN A 19 10.19 5.25 0.03
C GLN A 19 10.15 4.85 -1.45
N GLY A 20 9.29 5.48 -2.26
CA GLY A 20 9.12 5.17 -3.67
C GLY A 20 8.05 4.11 -3.94
N MET A 21 7.49 4.17 -5.15
CA MET A 21 6.34 3.35 -5.56
C MET A 21 6.67 1.85 -5.59
N ASP A 22 7.88 1.48 -6.05
CA ASP A 22 8.29 0.08 -6.16
C ASP A 22 8.34 -0.62 -4.80
N ILE A 23 8.81 0.08 -3.76
CA ILE A 23 8.84 -0.45 -2.38
C ILE A 23 7.41 -0.63 -1.86
N LEU A 24 6.54 0.34 -2.07
CA LEU A 24 5.14 0.25 -1.64
C LEU A 24 4.43 -0.94 -2.31
N ILE A 25 4.61 -1.12 -3.61
CA ILE A 25 4.07 -2.24 -4.36
C ILE A 25 4.62 -3.57 -3.83
N ASN A 26 5.94 -3.68 -3.64
CA ASN A 26 6.57 -4.90 -3.17
C ASN A 26 6.04 -5.32 -1.79
N HIS A 27 5.97 -4.37 -0.84
CA HIS A 27 5.39 -4.62 0.47
C HIS A 27 3.91 -5.02 0.37
N SER A 28 3.12 -4.38 -0.50
CA SER A 28 1.69 -4.71 -0.66
C SER A 28 1.47 -6.09 -1.26
N ILE A 29 2.32 -6.54 -2.18
CA ILE A 29 2.24 -7.89 -2.78
C ILE A 29 2.68 -8.94 -1.76
N ASN A 30 3.85 -8.75 -1.14
CA ASN A 30 4.48 -9.78 -0.30
C ASN A 30 4.04 -9.75 1.18
N GLY A 31 3.40 -8.66 1.61
CA GLY A 31 3.16 -8.38 3.01
C GLY A 31 4.38 -7.71 3.66
N PHE A 32 4.13 -6.97 4.74
CA PHE A 32 5.18 -6.26 5.48
C PHE A 32 4.74 -6.00 6.93
N ASN A 33 5.51 -6.49 7.91
CA ASN A 33 5.17 -6.42 9.33
C ASN A 33 3.75 -6.97 9.59
N ALA A 34 2.84 -6.12 10.10
CA ALA A 34 1.45 -6.47 10.38
C ALA A 34 0.52 -6.40 9.14
N MET A 35 1.05 -6.07 7.96
CA MET A 35 0.29 -6.04 6.71
C MET A 35 0.34 -7.41 6.02
N PRO A 36 -0.79 -8.10 5.85
CA PRO A 36 -0.83 -9.37 5.13
C PRO A 36 -0.53 -9.18 3.64
N ALA A 37 0.05 -10.20 3.02
CA ALA A 37 0.28 -10.26 1.58
C ALA A 37 -1.04 -10.03 0.80
N LYS A 38 -0.98 -9.22 -0.26
CA LYS A 38 -2.12 -8.89 -1.12
C LYS A 38 -3.34 -8.38 -0.35
N GLY A 39 -3.13 -7.67 0.75
CA GLY A 39 -4.22 -7.18 1.61
C GLY A 39 -5.06 -8.29 2.28
N GLY A 40 -4.56 -9.53 2.29
CA GLY A 40 -5.25 -10.70 2.81
C GLY A 40 -6.07 -11.47 1.77
N ASN A 41 -6.06 -11.06 0.50
CA ASN A 41 -6.73 -11.79 -0.58
C ASN A 41 -5.73 -12.31 -1.61
N ALA A 42 -5.39 -13.61 -1.52
CA ALA A 42 -4.43 -14.26 -2.40
C ALA A 42 -4.88 -14.35 -3.88
N ASN A 43 -6.16 -14.16 -4.17
CA ASN A 43 -6.71 -14.24 -5.53
C ASN A 43 -6.45 -12.96 -6.34
N LEU A 44 -6.01 -11.87 -5.71
CA LEU A 44 -5.69 -10.63 -6.42
C LEU A 44 -4.42 -10.83 -7.25
N SER A 45 -4.46 -10.36 -8.49
CA SER A 45 -3.29 -10.24 -9.35
C SER A 45 -2.36 -9.15 -8.83
N ASP A 46 -1.07 -9.27 -9.17
CA ASP A 46 -0.09 -8.25 -8.81
C ASP A 46 -0.40 -6.91 -9.47
N GLU A 47 -1.05 -6.92 -10.63
CA GLU A 47 -1.51 -5.72 -11.33
C GLU A 47 -2.65 -5.01 -10.57
N GLU A 48 -3.63 -5.75 -10.05
CA GLU A 48 -4.68 -5.17 -9.19
C GLU A 48 -4.09 -4.54 -7.93
N ILE A 49 -3.08 -5.17 -7.32
CA ILE A 49 -2.37 -4.59 -6.17
C ILE A 49 -1.62 -3.31 -6.57
N LYS A 50 -0.90 -3.31 -7.70
CA LYS A 50 -0.20 -2.12 -8.21
C LYS A 50 -1.16 -0.94 -8.43
N ASN A 51 -2.29 -1.20 -9.09
CA ASN A 51 -3.32 -0.19 -9.36
C ASN A 51 -3.94 0.34 -8.07
N ALA A 52 -4.21 -0.53 -7.09
CA ALA A 52 -4.71 -0.13 -5.78
C ALA A 52 -3.71 0.76 -5.03
N VAL A 53 -2.42 0.39 -5.01
CA VAL A 53 -1.37 1.20 -4.36
C VAL A 53 -1.26 2.56 -5.02
N ALA A 54 -1.22 2.62 -6.36
CA ALA A 54 -1.18 3.87 -7.10
C ALA A 54 -2.38 4.77 -6.79
N PHE A 55 -3.59 4.20 -6.72
CA PHE A 55 -4.78 4.93 -6.32
C PHE A 55 -4.63 5.50 -4.90
N MET A 56 -4.27 4.68 -3.91
CA MET A 56 -4.11 5.13 -2.51
C MET A 56 -3.07 6.24 -2.37
N VAL A 57 -1.95 6.15 -3.09
CA VAL A 57 -0.91 7.19 -3.12
C VAL A 57 -1.46 8.47 -3.75
N SER A 58 -2.11 8.39 -4.92
CA SER A 58 -2.68 9.57 -5.59
C SER A 58 -3.72 10.30 -4.75
N GLN A 59 -4.50 9.58 -3.94
CA GLN A 59 -5.48 10.16 -3.04
C GLN A 59 -4.86 10.75 -1.77
N SER A 60 -3.58 10.48 -1.51
CA SER A 60 -2.91 10.84 -0.25
C SER A 60 -1.68 11.74 -0.43
N GLN A 61 -1.47 12.27 -1.64
CA GLN A 61 -0.57 13.40 -1.90
C GLN A 61 -1.17 14.72 -1.41
#